data_AF-A0A949MMT7-F1
#
_entry.id   AF-A0A949MMT7-F1
#
_cell.length_a   1.000
_cell.length_b   1.000
_cell.length_c   1.000
_cell.angle_alpha   90.00
_cell.angle_beta   90.00
_cell.angle_gamma   90.00
#
_symmetry.space_group_name_H-M   'P 1'
#
loop_
_entity.id
_entity.type
_entity.pdbx_description
1 polymer ?
#
loop_
_entity_poly.entity_id
_entity_poly.type
_entity_poly.pdbx_seq_one_letter_code
_entity_poly.pdbx_strand_id
1 'polypeptide(L)' 'EQILGKGQLVEVIGQSFDKTLYGVDCQVVPLPHPSGASTWFKKEPGITLLQEGLNEIAKHPSWRAIVTASGGGC' A
#
# COMPACT_ATOMS: atom_id res chain seq x y z
N GLU A 1 -2.81 3.98 11.47
CA GLU A 1 -2.50 4.02 12.93
C GLU A 1 -2.21 2.64 13.54
N GLN A 2 -3.00 1.59 13.28
CA GLN A 2 -2.85 0.32 14.01
C GLN A 2 -1.53 -0.44 13.77
N ILE A 3 -0.90 -0.30 12.60
CA ILE A 3 0.33 -1.06 12.27
C ILE A 3 1.59 -0.20 12.32
N LEU A 4 1.51 1.05 11.87
CA LEU A 4 2.67 1.97 11.80
C LEU A 4 2.65 3.10 12.84
N GLY A 5 1.62 3.18 13.69
CA GLY A 5 1.45 4.28 14.63
C GLY A 5 0.94 5.57 13.98
N LYS A 6 1.11 6.69 14.67
CA LYS A 6 0.76 8.04 14.19
C LYS A 6 1.91 8.58 13.33
N GLY A 7 1.59 9.09 12.15
CA GLY A 7 2.52 9.73 11.22
C GLY A 7 1.76 10.60 10.23
N GLN A 8 2.43 11.55 9.58
CA GLN A 8 1.77 12.34 8.55
C GLN A 8 1.55 11.48 7.31
N LEU A 9 0.38 11.60 6.68
CA LEU A 9 0.04 10.83 5.46
C LEU A 9 1.09 11.00 4.36
N VAL A 10 1.65 12.20 4.24
CA VAL A 10 2.69 12.52 3.24
C VAL A 10 4.02 11.79 3.48
N GLU A 11 4.28 11.36 4.72
CA GLU A 11 5.53 10.71 5.10
C GLU A 11 5.44 9.18 4.99
N VAL A 12 4.23 8.62 4.98
CA VAL A 12 4.01 7.17 5.08
C VAL A 12 3.36 6.56 3.84
N ILE A 13 2.52 7.31 3.12
CA ILE A 13 1.90 6.82 1.88
C ILE A 13 2.96 6.86 0.78
N GLY A 14 2.99 5.84 -0.07
CA GLY A 14 3.98 5.69 -1.15
C GLY A 14 5.25 4.93 -0.73
N GLN A 15 5.38 4.60 0.56
CA GLN A 15 6.50 3.82 1.09
C GLN A 15 6.08 2.39 1.44
N SER A 16 7.07 1.51 1.57
CA SER A 16 6.91 0.14 2.05
C SER A 16 7.76 -0.07 3.30
N PHE A 17 7.21 -0.84 4.25
CA PHE A 17 7.85 -1.09 5.54
C PHE A 17 7.87 -2.57 5.86
N ASP A 18 9.03 -3.12 6.15
CA ASP A 18 9.14 -4.50 6.63
C ASP A 18 8.70 -4.59 8.10
N LYS A 19 7.77 -5.51 8.38
CA LYS A 19 7.19 -5.72 9.71
C LYS A 19 6.93 -7.20 9.94
N THR A 20 7.16 -7.64 11.18
CA THR A 20 6.66 -8.92 11.66
C THR A 20 5.27 -8.70 12.27
N LEU A 21 4.23 -9.22 11.63
CA LEU A 21 2.85 -9.17 12.12
C LEU A 21 2.41 -10.57 12.53
N TYR A 22 2.00 -10.74 13.79
CA TYR A 22 1.55 -12.03 14.33
C TYR A 22 2.54 -13.20 14.08
N GLY A 23 3.85 -12.90 14.11
CA GLY A 23 4.91 -13.88 13.88
C GLY A 23 5.25 -14.15 12.41
N VAL A 24 4.66 -13.40 11.48
CA VAL A 24 4.92 -13.50 10.04
C VAL A 24 5.61 -12.24 9.54
N ASP A 25 6.75 -12.40 8.89
CA ASP A 25 7.45 -11.30 8.22
C ASP A 25 6.72 -10.92 6.94
N CYS A 26 6.35 -9.65 6.83
CA CYS A 26 5.59 -9.12 5.72
C CYS A 26 5.97 -7.68 5.42
N GLN A 27 5.69 -7.25 4.19
CA GLN A 27 5.86 -5.88 3.78
C GLN A 27 4.51 -5.15 3.87
N VAL A 28 4.49 -4.02 4.57
CA VAL A 28 3.31 -3.19 4.78
C VAL A 28 3.41 -1.95 3.90
N VAL A 29 2.42 -1.76 3.03
CA VAL A 29 2.30 -0.57 2.17
C VAL A 29 1.08 0.25 2.62
N PRO A 30 1.26 1.46 3.17
CA PRO A 30 0.15 2.28 3.65
C PRO A 30 -0.63 2.91 2.50
N LEU A 31 -1.95 2.83 2.57
CA LEU A 31 -2.86 3.48 1.64
C LEU A 31 -3.78 4.46 2.40
N PRO A 32 -4.26 5.52 1.74
CA PRO A 32 -5.24 6.43 2.32
C PRO A 32 -6.54 5.68 2.62
N HIS A 33 -7.20 6.05 3.72
CA HIS A 33 -8.45 5.41 4.12
C HIS A 33 -9.59 5.70 3.13
N PRO A 34 -10.37 4.70 2.69
CA PRO A 34 -11.37 4.85 1.62
C PRO A 34 -12.66 5.57 2.05
N SER A 35 -12.86 5.85 3.34
CA SER A 35 -14.11 6.46 3.85
C SER A 35 -14.42 7.87 3.35
N GLY A 36 -13.56 8.50 2.56
CA GLY A 36 -13.86 9.78 1.91
C GLY A 36 -13.90 10.99 2.83
N ALA A 37 -13.68 10.82 4.14
CA ALA A 37 -13.64 11.93 5.11
C ALA A 37 -12.47 12.91 4.84
N SER A 38 -11.50 12.51 4.04
CA SER A 38 -10.38 13.33 3.59
C SER A 38 -10.40 13.43 2.06
N THR A 39 -10.52 14.63 1.50
CA THR A 39 -10.36 14.87 0.05
C THR A 39 -8.88 14.96 -0.37
N TRP A 40 -7.94 14.70 0.55
CA TRP A 40 -6.52 14.91 0.33
C TRP A 40 -5.94 14.02 -0.77
N PHE A 41 -6.40 12.77 -0.89
CA PHE A 41 -6.00 11.86 -1.97
C PHE A 41 -6.47 12.30 -3.37
N LYS A 42 -7.31 13.35 -3.46
CA LYS A 42 -7.78 13.95 -4.71
C LYS A 42 -7.01 15.22 -5.09
N LYS A 43 -5.97 15.60 -4.33
CA LYS A 43 -5.11 16.76 -4.56
C LYS A 43 -3.65 16.33 -4.47
N GLU A 44 -2.74 17.13 -5.01
CA GLU A 44 -1.30 16.90 -4.79
C GLU A 44 -0.89 17.23 -3.33
N PRO A 45 0.08 16.49 -2.74
CA PRO A 45 0.79 15.34 -3.31
C PRO A 45 0.04 14.00 -3.18
N GLY A 46 -1.19 14.00 -2.65
CA GLY A 46 -1.94 12.78 -2.31
C GLY A 46 -2.30 11.88 -3.48
N ILE A 47 -2.50 12.43 -4.69
CA ILE A 47 -2.69 11.62 -5.92
C ILE A 47 -1.41 10.85 -6.24
N THR A 48 -0.28 11.56 -6.30
CA THR A 48 1.04 10.98 -6.60
C THR A 48 1.40 9.88 -5.59
N LEU A 49 1.27 10.16 -4.30
CA LEU A 49 1.61 9.20 -3.24
C LEU A 49 0.70 7.96 -3.27
N LEU A 50 -0.59 8.12 -3.59
CA LEU A 50 -1.50 6.98 -3.77
C LEU A 50 -1.04 6.10 -4.95
N GLN A 51 -0.67 6.71 -6.07
CA GLN A 51 -0.16 5.96 -7.24
C GLN A 51 1.13 5.22 -6.89
N GLU A 52 2.04 5.85 -6.16
CA GLU A 52 3.28 5.20 -5.68
C GLU A 52 2.99 4.00 -4.79
N GLY A 53 2.09 4.13 -3.80
CA GLY A 53 1.72 3.03 -2.92
C GLY A 53 1.09 1.86 -3.68
N LEU A 54 0.21 2.13 -4.65
CA LEU A 54 -0.37 1.08 -5.49
C LEU A 54 0.67 0.42 -6.40
N ASN A 55 1.65 1.19 -6.89
CA ASN A 55 2.73 0.68 -7.73
C ASN A 55 3.67 -0.26 -6.95
N GLU A 56 3.97 0.04 -5.68
CA GLU A 56 4.75 -0.85 -4.81
C GLU A 56 4.05 -2.21 -4.64
N ILE A 57 2.74 -2.20 -4.40
CA ILE A 57 1.94 -3.43 -4.34
C ILE A 57 2.00 -4.18 -5.67
N ALA A 58 1.79 -3.47 -6.79
CA ALA A 58 1.78 -4.07 -8.13
C ALA A 58 3.11 -4.74 -8.50
N LYS A 59 4.24 -4.18 -8.06
CA LYS A 59 5.59 -4.72 -8.31
C LYS A 59 5.96 -5.88 -7.39
N HIS A 60 5.29 -6.02 -6.24
CA HIS A 60 5.67 -6.99 -5.23
C HIS A 60 5.68 -8.44 -5.80
N PRO A 61 6.76 -9.22 -5.64
CA PRO A 61 6.90 -10.54 -6.24
C PRO A 61 5.75 -11.49 -5.89
N SER A 62 5.32 -11.52 -4.62
CA SER A 62 4.21 -12.38 -4.18
C SER A 62 2.88 -11.95 -4.80
N TRP A 63 2.66 -10.66 -5.02
CA TRP A 63 1.46 -10.16 -5.68
C TRP A 63 1.46 -10.55 -7.15
N ARG A 64 2.59 -10.34 -7.83
CA ARG A 64 2.77 -10.74 -9.23
C ARG A 64 2.54 -12.24 -9.41
N ALA A 65 3.09 -13.08 -8.53
CA ALA A 65 2.92 -14.53 -8.58
C ALA A 65 1.43 -14.93 -8.55
N ILE A 66 0.62 -14.31 -7.69
CA ILE A 66 -0.83 -14.55 -7.61
C ILE A 66 -1.53 -14.13 -8.90
N VAL A 67 -1.26 -12.92 -9.39
CA VAL A 67 -1.90 -12.38 -10.60
C VAL A 67 -1.53 -13.22 -11.83
N THR A 68 -0.28 -13.65 -11.95
CA THR A 68 0.17 -14.49 -13.07
C THR A 68 -0.35 -15.92 -12.99
N ALA A 69 -0.43 -16.50 -11.78
CA ALA A 69 -0.96 -17.85 -11.60
C ALA A 69 -2.47 -17.92 -11.91
N SER A 70 -3.20 -16.82 -11.72
CA SER A 70 -4.63 -16.72 -12.02
C SER A 70 -4.95 -16.56 -13.52
N GLY A 71 -3.93 -16.36 -14.37
CA GLY A 71 -4.07 -16.21 -15.83
C GLY A 71 -3.85 -17.51 -16.63
N GLY A 72 -3.59 -18.63 -15.96
CA GLY A 72 -3.37 -19.94 -16.58
C GLY A 72 -4.53 -20.90 -16.30
N GLY A 73 -5.70 -20.63 -16.87
CA GLY A 73 -6.88 -21.48 -16.75
C GLY A 73 -7.81 -21.28 -17.94
N CYS A 74 -7.76 -22.26 -18.85
CA CYS A 74 -8.49 -22.44 -20.12
C CYS A 74 -7.78 -21.91 -21.38
#